data_AF-A0A2V6EU69-F1
#
_entry.id   AF-A0A2V6EU69-F1
#
_cell.length_a   1.000
_cell.length_b   1.000
_cell.length_c   1.000
_cell.angle_alpha   90.00
_cell.angle_beta   90.00
_cell.angle_gamma   90.00
#
_symmetry.space_group_name_H-M   'P 1'
#
loop_
_entity.id
_entity.type
_entity.pdbx_description
1 polymer ?
#
loop_
_entity_poly.entity_id
_entity_poly.type
_entity_poly.pdbx_seq_one_letter_code
_entity_poly.pdbx_strand_id
1 'polypeptide(L)'
;MEQRIIERIGREFQGPDQNRVLELLVSYSGPESDRVRWDILELSRGKLEKIGEYLKAAQTDYRDILYWAEYYQNDPMLRGRDPKQMVDEIIAKWRRKSE
;
A
#
# COMPACT_ATOMS: atom_id res chain seq x y z
N MET A 1 8.65 -15.65 4.81
CA MET A 1 7.42 -15.36 4.05
C MET A 1 6.47 -16.51 4.29
N GLU A 2 5.27 -16.19 4.76
CA GLU A 2 4.23 -17.19 5.04
C GLU A 2 3.75 -17.93 3.79
N GLN A 3 3.37 -19.20 3.95
CA GLN A 3 2.90 -20.08 2.88
C GLN A 3 1.69 -19.51 2.13
N ARG A 4 0.74 -18.88 2.84
CA ARG A 4 -0.45 -18.26 2.23
C ARG A 4 -0.12 -17.16 1.21
N ILE A 5 0.99 -16.44 1.41
CA ILE A 5 1.46 -15.38 0.51
C ILE A 5 1.98 -16.03 -0.78
N ILE A 6 2.78 -17.09 -0.65
CA ILE A 6 3.32 -17.85 -1.79
C ILE A 6 2.18 -18.43 -2.63
N GLU A 7 1.19 -19.04 -1.98
CA GLU A 7 0.01 -19.58 -2.64
C GLU A 7 -0.81 -18.50 -3.36
N ARG A 8 -0.98 -17.33 -2.74
CA ARG A 8 -1.66 -16.18 -3.36
C ARG A 8 -0.91 -15.71 -4.61
N ILE A 9 0.41 -15.56 -4.54
CA ILE A 9 1.26 -15.19 -5.68
C ILE A 9 1.08 -16.20 -6.84
N GLY A 10 1.09 -17.50 -6.54
CA GLY A 10 0.90 -18.54 -7.56
C GLY A 10 -0.50 -18.58 -8.19
N ARG A 11 -1.52 -18.01 -7.53
CA ARG A 11 -2.87 -17.86 -8.09
C ARG A 11 -3.01 -16.60 -8.94
N GLU A 12 -2.39 -15.49 -8.52
CA GLU A 12 -2.59 -14.17 -9.12
C GLU A 12 -1.62 -13.86 -10.28
N PHE A 13 -0.44 -14.49 -10.30
CA PHE A 13 0.61 -14.23 -11.28
C PHE A 13 1.02 -15.51 -12.00
N GLN A 14 1.50 -15.39 -13.24
CA GLN A 14 1.87 -16.53 -14.08
C GLN A 14 3.28 -16.35 -14.66
N GLY A 15 4.00 -17.47 -14.79
CA GLY A 15 5.28 -17.50 -15.49
C GLY A 15 6.33 -16.53 -14.91
N PRO A 16 7.02 -15.73 -15.75
CA PRO A 16 8.07 -14.82 -15.29
C PRO A 16 7.62 -13.80 -14.23
N ASP A 17 6.37 -13.36 -14.30
CA ASP A 17 5.83 -12.36 -13.35
C ASP A 17 5.73 -12.94 -11.94
N GLN A 18 5.41 -14.23 -11.81
CA GLN A 18 5.35 -14.91 -10.52
C GLN A 18 6.70 -14.87 -9.80
N ASN A 19 7.77 -15.20 -10.53
CA ASN A 19 9.14 -15.15 -9.99
C ASN A 19 9.52 -13.71 -9.61
N ARG A 20 9.14 -12.74 -10.45
CA ARG A 20 9.45 -11.34 -10.20
C ARG A 20 8.74 -10.80 -8.96
N VAL A 21 7.47 -11.12 -8.77
CA VAL A 21 6.71 -10.75 -7.56
C VAL A 21 7.35 -11.37 -6.32
N LEU A 22 7.75 -12.65 -6.39
CA LEU A 22 8.41 -13.33 -5.29
C LEU A 22 9.70 -12.61 -4.88
N GLU A 23 10.58 -12.30 -5.84
CA GLU A 23 11.82 -11.56 -5.60
C GLU A 23 11.56 -10.19 -4.95
N LEU A 24 10.61 -9.43 -5.50
CA LEU A 24 10.25 -8.10 -4.98
C LEU A 24 9.77 -8.19 -3.53
N LEU A 25 8.84 -9.10 -3.23
CA LEU A 25 8.27 -9.22 -1.89
C LEU A 25 9.27 -9.80 -0.88
N VAL A 26 10.15 -10.73 -1.29
CA VAL A 26 11.24 -11.23 -0.44
C VAL A 26 12.21 -10.12 -0.07
N SER A 27 12.47 -9.16 -0.97
CA SER A 27 13.41 -8.06 -0.73
C SER A 27 12.99 -7.09 0.39
N TYR A 28 11.71 -7.08 0.78
CA TYR A 28 11.27 -6.28 1.93
C TYR A 28 11.72 -6.93 3.24
N SER A 29 12.57 -6.23 4.00
CA SER A 29 13.11 -6.68 5.29
C SER A 29 12.71 -5.79 6.47
N GLY A 30 11.69 -4.93 6.29
CA GLY A 30 11.22 -4.00 7.32
C GLY A 30 10.28 -4.66 8.35
N PRO A 31 9.72 -3.86 9.28
CA PRO A 31 8.76 -4.32 10.27
C PRO A 31 7.51 -4.95 9.65
N GLU A 32 6.87 -5.83 10.41
CA GLU A 32 5.63 -6.51 10.03
C GLU A 32 5.69 -7.18 8.65
N SER A 33 6.86 -7.73 8.29
CA SER A 33 7.20 -8.15 6.93
C SER A 33 6.11 -8.94 6.19
N ASP A 34 5.53 -9.97 6.81
CA ASP A 34 4.52 -10.79 6.15
C ASP A 34 3.15 -10.10 6.04
N ARG A 35 2.78 -9.24 6.99
CA ARG A 35 1.57 -8.41 6.91
C ARG A 35 1.70 -7.36 5.80
N VAL A 36 2.84 -6.67 5.75
CA VAL A 36 3.14 -5.69 4.68
C VAL A 36 3.14 -6.36 3.30
N ARG A 37 3.78 -7.53 3.16
CA ARG A 37 3.77 -8.28 1.88
C ARG A 37 2.35 -8.67 1.45
N TRP A 38 1.52 -9.08 2.41
CA TRP A 38 0.11 -9.40 2.15
C TRP A 38 -0.67 -8.16 1.68
N ASP A 39 -0.51 -7.03 2.36
CA ASP A 39 -1.20 -5.79 2.03
C ASP A 39 -0.72 -5.17 0.71
N ILE A 40 0.56 -5.34 0.36
CA ILE A 40 1.06 -5.00 -0.98
C ILE A 40 0.33 -5.80 -2.06
N LEU A 41 0.12 -7.11 -1.86
CA LEU A 41 -0.66 -7.93 -2.82
C LEU A 41 -2.10 -7.44 -2.93
N GLU A 42 -2.73 -7.13 -1.79
CA GLU A 42 -4.10 -6.62 -1.73
C GLU A 42 -4.26 -5.31 -2.51
N LEU A 43 -3.40 -4.33 -2.22
CA LEU A 43 -3.41 -3.03 -2.88
C LEU A 43 -3.09 -3.12 -4.38
N SER A 44 -2.23 -4.08 -4.76
CA SER A 44 -1.78 -4.23 -6.14
C SER A 44 -2.81 -4.85 -7.07
N ARG A 45 -3.81 -5.58 -6.54
CA ARG A 45 -4.87 -6.23 -7.32
C ARG A 45 -4.34 -7.05 -8.50
N GLY A 46 -3.28 -7.84 -8.26
CA GLY A 46 -2.64 -8.70 -9.27
C GLY A 46 -1.78 -7.98 -10.32
N LYS A 47 -1.45 -6.70 -10.13
CA LYS A 47 -0.64 -5.91 -11.08
C LYS A 47 0.81 -5.80 -10.63
N LEU A 48 1.75 -6.36 -11.41
CA LEU A 48 3.18 -6.39 -11.08
C LEU A 48 3.77 -4.98 -10.90
N GLU A 49 3.36 -4.01 -11.74
CA GLU A 49 3.83 -2.63 -11.64
C GLU A 49 3.47 -1.99 -10.31
N LYS A 50 2.29 -2.33 -9.75
CA LYS A 50 1.83 -1.82 -8.46
C LYS A 50 2.59 -2.43 -7.29
N ILE A 51 3.01 -3.70 -7.38
CA ILE A 51 3.85 -4.33 -6.37
C ILE A 51 5.13 -3.51 -6.16
N GLY A 52 5.77 -3.07 -7.26
CA GLY A 52 6.98 -2.26 -7.19
C GLY A 52 6.76 -0.87 -6.59
N GLU A 53 5.64 -0.22 -6.90
CA GLU A 53 5.27 1.08 -6.32
C GLU A 53 5.03 0.98 -4.81
N TYR A 54 4.22 0.01 -4.37
CA TYR A 54 3.90 -0.17 -2.95
C TYR A 54 5.09 -0.69 -2.15
N LEU A 55 5.98 -1.47 -2.76
CA LEU A 55 7.25 -1.85 -2.12
C LEU A 55 8.12 -0.62 -1.80
N LYS A 56 8.22 0.35 -2.73
CA LYS A 56 8.96 1.59 -2.49
C LYS A 56 8.31 2.44 -1.39
N ALA A 57 6.98 2.49 -1.36
CA ALA A 57 6.26 3.15 -0.27
C ALA A 57 6.55 2.47 1.07
N ALA A 58 6.50 1.13 1.13
CA ALA A 58 6.80 0.37 2.35
C ALA A 58 8.24 0.57 2.87
N GLN A 59 9.20 0.71 1.96
CA GLN A 59 10.59 1.02 2.31
C GLN A 59 10.76 2.43 2.89
N THR A 60 9.85 3.35 2.56
CA THR A 60 9.83 4.71 3.10
C THR A 60 9.10 4.75 4.44
N ASP A 61 7.86 4.24 4.46
CA ASP A 61 7.08 4.04 5.67
C ASP A 61 6.10 2.87 5.46
N TYR A 62 6.36 1.76 6.14
CA TYR A 62 5.52 0.57 6.03
C TYR A 62 4.09 0.78 6.52
N ARG A 63 3.89 1.76 7.41
CA ARG A 63 2.56 2.07 7.97
C ARG A 63 1.62 2.63 6.92
N ASP A 64 2.15 3.25 5.86
CA ASP A 64 1.33 3.70 4.74
C ASP A 64 0.65 2.53 4.05
N ILE A 65 1.37 1.42 3.85
CA ILE A 65 0.80 0.20 3.28
C ILE A 65 -0.29 -0.37 4.17
N LEU A 66 -0.01 -0.52 5.47
CA LEU A 66 -1.00 -1.04 6.42
C LEU A 66 -2.23 -0.12 6.48
N TYR A 67 -2.01 1.19 6.52
CA TYR A 67 -3.08 2.19 6.53
C TYR A 67 -3.94 2.13 5.26
N TRP A 68 -3.32 2.14 4.08
CA TRP A 68 -4.03 2.10 2.80
C TRP A 68 -4.82 0.82 2.60
N ALA A 69 -4.26 -0.33 3.01
CA ALA A 69 -4.91 -1.62 2.84
C ALA A 69 -6.05 -1.84 3.83
N GLU A 70 -5.85 -1.49 5.11
CA GLU A 70 -6.75 -1.93 6.17
C GLU A 70 -7.70 -0.82 6.70
N TYR A 71 -7.31 0.44 6.63
CA TYR A 71 -8.02 1.53 7.33
C TYR A 71 -8.60 2.58 6.38
N TYR A 72 -7.92 2.87 5.27
CA TYR A 72 -8.24 4.00 4.39
C TYR A 72 -9.69 4.02 3.90
N GLN A 73 -10.23 2.86 3.51
CA GLN A 73 -11.62 2.75 3.04
C GLN A 73 -12.64 3.17 4.11
N ASN A 74 -12.33 2.98 5.39
CA ASN A 74 -13.24 3.20 6.50
C ASN A 74 -12.89 4.45 7.32
N ASP A 75 -11.88 5.21 6.92
CA ASP A 75 -11.40 6.38 7.64
C ASP A 75 -12.55 7.41 7.81
N PRO A 76 -13.00 7.70 9.04
CA PRO A 76 -14.06 8.66 9.30
C PRO A 76 -13.75 10.06 8.77
N MET A 77 -12.47 10.45 8.69
CA MET A 77 -12.08 11.72 8.08
C MET A 77 -12.30 11.72 6.57
N LEU A 78 -12.27 10.58 5.89
CA LEU A 78 -12.39 10.50 4.43
C LEU A 78 -13.79 10.09 3.96
N ARG A 79 -14.71 9.74 4.86
CA ARG A 79 -16.08 9.34 4.50
C ARG A 79 -16.78 10.41 3.67
N GLY A 80 -17.05 10.09 2.41
CA GLY A 80 -17.72 10.99 1.47
C GLY A 80 -16.91 12.23 1.09
N ARG A 81 -15.60 12.25 1.38
CA ARG A 81 -14.71 13.37 1.08
C ARG A 81 -13.57 12.93 0.17
N ASP A 82 -13.19 13.79 -0.76
CA ASP A 82 -11.96 13.62 -1.52
C ASP A 82 -10.77 14.05 -0.63
N PRO A 83 -9.78 13.17 -0.38
CA PRO A 83 -8.66 13.48 0.50
C PRO A 83 -7.85 14.70 0.06
N LYS A 84 -7.71 14.90 -1.26
CA LYS A 84 -6.94 16.02 -1.80
C LYS A 84 -7.68 17.34 -1.54
N GLN A 85 -8.98 17.38 -1.81
CA GLN A 85 -9.82 18.53 -1.46
C GLN A 85 -9.76 18.84 0.03
N MET A 86 -9.79 17.82 0.91
CA MET A 86 -9.68 18.04 2.35
C MET A 86 -8.34 18.69 2.75
N VAL A 87 -7.23 18.25 2.15
CA VAL A 87 -5.91 18.86 2.38
C VAL A 87 -5.87 20.30 1.87
N ASP A 88 -6.40 20.56 0.68
CA ASP A 88 -6.47 21.90 0.09
C ASP A 88 -7.28 22.87 0.98
N GLU A 89 -8.41 22.41 1.53
CA GLU A 89 -9.23 23.18 2.48
C GLU A 89 -8.49 23.49 3.78
N ILE A 90 -7.77 22.51 4.34
CA ILE A 90 -6.96 22.70 5.55
C ILE A 90 -5.88 23.75 5.27
N ILE A 91 -5.12 23.63 4.18
CA ILE A 91 -4.07 24.58 3.79
C ILE A 91 -4.66 25.99 3.64
N ALA A 92 -5.80 26.12 2.95
CA ALA A 92 -6.48 27.41 2.77
C ALA A 92 -6.95 28.03 4.10
N LYS A 93 -7.43 27.21 5.04
CA LYS A 93 -7.84 27.66 6.38
C LYS A 93 -6.65 28.19 7.19
N TRP A 94 -5.49 27.54 7.11
CA TRP A 94 -4.29 27.99 7.81
C TRP A 94 -3.74 29.30 7.24
N ARG A 95 -3.71 29.46 5.91
CA ARG A 95 -3.27 30.71 5.26
C ARG A 95 -4.08 31.94 5.69
N ARG A 96 -5.42 31.80 5.77
CA ARG A 96 -6.32 32.89 6.22
C ARG A 96 -6.17 33.26 7.70
N LYS A 97 -5.59 32.39 8.53
CA LYS A 97 -5.35 32.65 9.96
C LYS A 97 -4.03 33.38 10.23
N SER A 98 -3.11 33.38 9.25
CA SER A 98 -1.81 34.03 9.34
C SER A 98 -1.76 35.43 8.70
N GLU A 99 -2.88 35.89 8.16
CA GLU A 99 -3.15 37.27 7.70
C GLU A 99 -3.93 38.04 8.77
#